data_AF-A0A2K8P4X4-F1
#
_entry.id   AF-A0A2K8P4X4-F1
#
_cell.length_a   1.000
_cell.length_b   1.000
_cell.length_c   1.000
_cell.angle_alpha   90.00
_cell.angle_beta   90.00
_cell.angle_gamma   90.00
#
_symmetry.space_group_name_H-M   'P 1'
#
loop_
_entity.id
_entity.type
_entity.pdbx_description
1 polymer ?
#
loop_
_entity_poly.entity_id
_entity_poly.type
_entity_poly.pdbx_seq_one_letter_code
_entity_poly.pdbx_strand_id
1 'polypeptide(L)'
;MRYSAIEIIQIISALFIACIGFYISIYNIKKILKNKQAKIKINFLIIFILLVASVSLFIYTILSMNSLYNTWVLLNWLSLSLEALIIILISYLLFFSNQQKNDC
;
A
#
# COMPACT_ATOMS: atom_id res chain seq x y z
N MET A 1 -20.12 24.94 5.46
CA MET A 1 -19.01 24.23 6.14
C MET A 1 -17.73 24.51 5.36
N ARG A 2 -16.80 25.27 5.92
CA ARG A 2 -15.47 25.44 5.31
C ARG A 2 -14.71 24.15 5.55
N TYR A 3 -14.58 23.31 4.52
CA TYR A 3 -13.56 22.27 4.53
C TYR A 3 -12.21 22.94 4.69
N SER A 4 -11.38 22.44 5.59
CA SER A 4 -10.01 22.93 5.69
C SER A 4 -9.27 22.41 4.48
N ALA A 5 -8.64 23.28 3.68
CA ALA A 5 -7.81 22.88 2.54
C ALA A 5 -6.78 21.78 2.91
N ILE A 6 -6.43 21.70 4.20
CA ILE A 6 -5.60 20.67 4.82
C ILE A 6 -6.17 19.25 4.62
N GLU A 7 -7.47 19.03 4.80
CA GLU A 7 -8.10 17.71 4.68
C GLU A 7 -8.05 17.20 3.24
N ILE A 8 -8.28 18.09 2.27
CA ILE A 8 -8.21 17.77 0.85
C ILE A 8 -6.78 17.39 0.46
N ILE A 9 -5.79 18.15 0.91
CA ILE A 9 -4.38 17.87 0.65
C ILE A 9 -3.98 16.51 1.25
N GLN A 10 -4.49 16.17 2.43
CA GLN A 10 -4.21 14.89 3.09
C GLN A 10 -4.76 13.69 2.30
N ILE A 11 -6.03 13.74 1.85
CA ILE A 11 -6.64 12.66 1.07
C ILE A 11 -5.89 12.47 -0.25
N ILE A 12 -5.58 13.57 -0.96
CA ILE A 12 -4.85 13.51 -2.23
C ILE A 12 -3.45 12.93 -2.01
N SER A 13 -2.76 13.33 -0.94
CA SER A 13 -1.43 12.80 -0.60
C SER A 13 -1.47 11.31 -0.29
N ALA A 14 -2.47 10.85 0.48
CA ALA A 14 -2.65 9.44 0.78
C ALA A 14 -2.90 8.61 -0.49
N LEU A 15 -3.78 9.09 -1.39
CA LEU A 15 -4.04 8.43 -2.67
C LEU A 15 -2.79 8.37 -3.56
N PHE A 16 -2.00 9.44 -3.58
CA PHE A 16 -0.76 9.47 -4.36
C PHE A 16 0.25 8.44 -3.84
N ILE A 17 0.43 8.34 -2.52
CA ILE A 17 1.32 7.35 -1.90
C ILE A 17 0.82 5.93 -2.18
N ALA A 18 -0.48 5.67 -2.04
CA ALA A 18 -1.09 4.38 -2.34
C ALA A 18 -0.84 3.96 -3.79
N CYS A 19 -1.03 4.87 -4.75
CA CYS A 19 -0.76 4.59 -6.17
C CYS A 19 0.70 4.20 -6.43
N ILE A 20 1.66 4.87 -5.79
CA ILE A 20 3.09 4.53 -5.89
C ILE A 20 3.36 3.14 -5.29
N GLY A 21 2.85 2.87 -4.09
CA GLY A 21 2.99 1.57 -3.42
C GLY A 21 2.40 0.43 -4.25
N PHE A 22 1.25 0.66 -4.88
CA PHE A 22 0.60 -0.29 -5.77
C PHE A 22 1.44 -0.56 -7.03
N TYR A 23 1.96 0.49 -7.68
CA TYR A 23 2.82 0.35 -8.85
C TYR A 23 4.08 -0.48 -8.55
N ILE A 24 4.77 -0.18 -7.44
CA ILE A 24 5.98 -0.92 -7.01
C ILE A 24 5.64 -2.39 -6.73
N SER A 25 4.53 -2.64 -6.05
CA SER A 25 4.08 -3.99 -5.70
C SER A 25 3.80 -4.82 -6.96
N ILE A 26 3.03 -4.29 -7.91
CA ILE A 26 2.73 -4.97 -9.18
C ILE A 26 4.00 -5.19 -10.00
N TYR A 27 4.89 -4.20 -10.06
CA TYR A 27 6.14 -4.32 -10.81
C TYR A 27 6.99 -5.50 -10.29
N ASN A 28 7.14 -5.62 -8.97
CA ASN A 28 7.87 -6.71 -8.35
C ASN A 28 7.19 -8.06 -8.57
N ILE A 29 5.86 -8.14 -8.48
CA ILE A 29 5.10 -9.36 -8.76
C ILE A 29 5.28 -9.79 -10.21
N LYS A 30 5.16 -8.87 -11.18
CA LYS A 30 5.40 -9.17 -12.60
C LYS A 30 6.81 -9.67 -12.86
N LYS A 31 7.81 -9.10 -12.17
CA LYS A 31 9.21 -9.54 -12.26
C LYS A 31 9.38 -10.97 -11.73
N ILE A 32 8.74 -11.31 -10.60
CA ILE A 32 8.69 -12.68 -10.06
C ILE A 32 8.07 -13.65 -11.06
N LEU A 33 6.93 -13.30 -11.63
CA LEU A 33 6.21 -14.16 -12.57
C LEU A 33 7.00 -14.42 -13.87
N LYS A 34 7.73 -13.42 -14.38
CA LYS A 34 8.54 -13.56 -15.60
C LYS A 34 9.84 -14.32 -15.36
N ASN A 35 10.52 -14.07 -14.23
CA ASN A 35 11.86 -14.59 -13.98
C ASN A 35 11.85 -15.76 -13.00
N LYS A 36 10.96 -16.75 -13.20
CA LYS A 36 10.71 -17.90 -12.31
C LYS A 36 11.95 -18.61 -11.74
N GLN A 37 13.14 -18.43 -12.31
CA GLN A 37 14.39 -19.10 -11.91
C GLN A 37 15.54 -18.16 -11.52
N ALA A 38 15.42 -16.84 -11.68
CA ALA A 38 16.47 -15.92 -11.24
C ALA A 38 16.26 -15.55 -9.77
N LYS A 39 17.31 -15.63 -8.94
CA LYS A 39 17.29 -15.10 -7.57
C LYS A 39 16.99 -13.60 -7.62
N ILE A 40 15.73 -13.22 -7.43
CA ILE A 40 15.35 -11.82 -7.36
C ILE A 40 15.74 -11.35 -5.97
N LYS A 41 16.80 -10.54 -5.88
CA LYS A 41 17.14 -9.84 -4.64
C LYS A 41 16.10 -8.76 -4.38
N ILE A 42 15.05 -9.14 -3.67
CA ILE A 42 14.08 -8.21 -3.12
C ILE A 42 14.65 -7.70 -1.79
N ASN A 43 14.75 -6.38 -1.63
CA ASN A 43 15.21 -5.80 -0.39
C ASN A 43 14.08 -5.89 0.65
N PHE A 44 14.15 -6.90 1.52
CA PHE A 44 13.18 -7.16 2.58
C PHE A 44 12.88 -5.91 3.43
N LEU A 45 13.90 -5.11 3.74
CA LEU A 45 13.76 -3.89 4.54
C LEU A 45 12.85 -2.86 3.86
N ILE A 46 12.98 -2.68 2.54
CA ILE A 46 12.16 -1.73 1.77
C ILE A 46 10.69 -2.19 1.77
N ILE A 47 10.46 -3.49 1.59
CA ILE A 47 9.11 -4.06 1.60
C ILE A 47 8.48 -3.95 3.00
N PHE A 48 9.25 -4.17 4.04
CA PHE A 48 8.77 -4.03 5.42
C PHE A 48 8.40 -2.57 5.74
N ILE A 49 9.22 -1.60 5.33
CA ILE A 49 8.90 -0.17 5.50
C ILE A 49 7.60 0.19 4.75
N LEU A 50 7.43 -0.31 3.52
CA LEU A 50 6.20 -0.12 2.74
C LEU A 50 4.97 -0.70 3.46
N LEU A 51 5.09 -1.88 4.08
CA LEU A 51 4.00 -2.48 4.85
C LEU A 51 3.59 -1.58 6.02
N VAL A 52 4.57 -1.11 6.81
CA VAL A 52 4.31 -0.25 7.97
C VAL A 52 3.66 1.06 7.54
N ALA A 53 4.12 1.67 6.44
CA ALA A 53 3.53 2.88 5.88
C ALA A 53 2.07 2.67 5.46
N SER A 54 1.78 1.60 4.71
CA SER A 54 0.42 1.27 4.28
C SER A 54 -0.53 0.98 5.45
N VAL A 55 -0.09 0.23 6.47
CA VAL A 55 -0.90 -0.03 7.67
C VAL A 55 -1.17 1.27 8.44
N SER A 56 -0.16 2.14 8.55
CA SER A 56 -0.31 3.43 9.24
C SER A 56 -1.31 4.34 8.52
N LEU A 57 -1.24 4.40 7.19
CA LEU A 57 -2.19 5.14 6.36
C LEU A 57 -3.60 4.55 6.45
N PHE A 58 -3.73 3.23 6.43
CA PHE A 58 -5.01 2.54 6.58
C PHE A 58 -5.70 2.91 7.91
N ILE A 59 -4.97 2.84 9.03
CA ILE A 59 -5.49 3.22 10.35
C ILE A 59 -5.87 4.70 10.38
N TYR A 60 -5.02 5.58 9.83
CA TYR A 60 -5.28 7.01 9.75
C TYR A 60 -6.57 7.31 8.97
N THR A 61 -6.77 6.65 7.82
CA THR A 61 -7.97 6.83 6.99
C THR A 61 -9.22 6.37 7.75
N ILE A 62 -9.17 5.26 8.49
CA ILE A 62 -10.31 4.82 9.34
C ILE A 62 -10.65 5.87 10.40
N LEU A 63 -9.65 6.38 11.12
CA LEU A 63 -9.86 7.35 12.19
C LEU A 63 -10.42 8.67 11.65
N SER A 64 -9.91 9.15 10.51
CA SER A 64 -10.36 10.39 9.89
C SER A 64 -11.72 10.29 9.20
N MET A 65 -12.14 9.09 8.79
CA MET A 65 -13.42 8.85 8.12
C MET A 65 -14.63 9.20 9.00
N ASN A 66 -14.53 9.04 10.32
CA ASN A 66 -15.57 9.48 11.27
C ASN A 66 -15.79 11.00 11.26
N SER A 67 -14.78 11.79 10.86
CA SER A 67 -14.89 13.26 10.81
C SER A 67 -15.40 13.80 9.46
N LEU A 68 -15.22 13.04 8.37
CA LEU A 68 -15.42 13.49 6.97
C LEU A 68 -16.64 12.86 6.28
N TYR A 69 -17.57 12.31 7.08
CA TYR A 69 -18.60 11.34 6.69
C TYR A 69 -19.62 11.79 5.61
N ASN A 70 -19.61 13.05 5.15
CA ASN A 70 -20.70 13.56 4.30
C ASN A 70 -20.30 14.05 2.91
N THR A 71 -19.02 14.17 2.57
CA THR A 71 -18.62 14.67 1.22
C THR A 71 -17.49 13.88 0.57
N TRP A 72 -16.70 13.14 1.36
CA TRP A 72 -15.51 12.43 0.87
C TRP A 72 -15.53 10.93 1.15
N VAL A 73 -16.70 10.41 1.54
CA VAL A 73 -16.92 8.98 1.83
C VAL A 73 -16.36 8.11 0.72
N LEU A 74 -16.74 8.38 -0.53
CA LEU A 74 -16.36 7.55 -1.67
C LEU A 74 -14.82 7.51 -1.88
N LEU A 75 -14.13 8.63 -1.64
CA LEU A 75 -12.67 8.72 -1.73
C LEU A 75 -11.97 8.03 -0.55
N ASN A 76 -12.54 8.11 0.66
CA ASN A 76 -12.02 7.38 1.81
C ASN A 76 -12.17 5.86 1.63
N TRP A 77 -13.32 5.39 1.12
CA TRP A 77 -13.52 3.99 0.77
C TRP A 77 -12.56 3.52 -0.33
N LEU A 78 -12.33 4.34 -1.34
CA LEU A 78 -11.35 4.05 -2.39
C LEU A 78 -9.93 3.96 -1.82
N SER A 79 -9.54 4.89 -0.94
CA SER A 79 -8.22 4.86 -0.27
C SER A 79 -8.06 3.60 0.60
N LEU A 80 -9.07 3.24 1.40
CA LEU A 80 -9.05 2.03 2.22
C LEU A 80 -8.94 0.76 1.39
N SER A 81 -9.70 0.65 0.31
CA SER A 81 -9.65 -0.53 -0.58
C SER A 81 -8.29 -0.66 -1.29
N LEU A 82 -7.70 0.46 -1.72
CA LEU A 82 -6.34 0.50 -2.29
C LEU A 82 -5.28 0.07 -1.28
N GLU A 83 -5.29 0.63 -0.08
CA GLU A 83 -4.32 0.27 0.96
C GLU A 83 -4.46 -1.20 1.40
N ALA A 84 -5.69 -1.69 1.54
CA ALA A 84 -5.93 -3.11 1.83
C ALA A 84 -5.36 -4.03 0.74
N LEU A 85 -5.55 -3.69 -0.54
CA LEU A 85 -4.95 -4.42 -1.65
C LEU A 85 -3.42 -4.37 -1.61
N ILE A 86 -2.84 -3.20 -1.33
CA ILE A 86 -1.38 -3.03 -1.23
C ILE A 86 -0.81 -3.89 -0.10
N ILE A 87 -1.45 -3.91 1.07
CA ILE A 87 -1.05 -4.75 2.21
C ILE A 87 -1.04 -6.23 1.81
N ILE A 88 -2.06 -6.71 1.09
CA ILE A 88 -2.14 -8.10 0.61
C ILE A 88 -0.98 -8.39 -0.36
N LEU A 89 -0.72 -7.51 -1.32
CA LEU A 89 0.35 -7.68 -2.31
C LEU A 89 1.75 -7.68 -1.67
N ILE A 90 1.98 -6.78 -0.71
CA ILE A 90 3.22 -6.69 0.05
C ILE A 90 3.43 -7.94 0.91
N SER A 91 2.37 -8.41 1.58
CA SER A 91 2.44 -9.64 2.39
C SER A 91 2.79 -10.85 1.53
N TYR A 92 2.22 -10.94 0.32
CA TYR A 92 2.57 -11.96 -0.66
C TYR A 92 4.05 -11.88 -1.06
N LEU A 93 4.57 -10.68 -1.33
CA LEU A 93 5.98 -10.47 -1.66
C LEU A 93 6.92 -10.90 -0.52
N LEU A 94 6.56 -10.62 0.74
CA LEU A 94 7.32 -11.04 1.91
C LEU A 94 7.36 -12.58 2.04
N PHE A 95 6.21 -13.24 1.87
CA PHE A 95 6.14 -14.70 1.94
C PHE A 95 6.98 -15.36 0.84
N PHE A 96 6.88 -14.87 -0.40
CA PHE A 96 7.66 -15.40 -1.53
C PHE A 96 9.17 -15.18 -1.35
N SER A 97 9.57 -14.00 -0.87
CA SER A 97 10.98 -13.72 -0.58
C SER A 97 11.55 -14.64 0.49
N ASN A 98 10.73 -15.09 1.44
CA ASN A 98 11.16 -16.00 2.51
C ASN A 98 11.31 -17.44 2.00
N GLN A 99 10.43 -17.90 1.10
CA GLN A 99 10.57 -19.21 0.44
C GLN A 99 11.88 -19.31 -0.36
N GLN A 100 12.23 -18.28 -1.15
CA GLN A 100 13.50 -18.27 -1.90
C GLN A 100 14.76 -18.35 -1.02
N LYS A 101 14.66 -17.93 0.26
CA LYS A 101 15.77 -17.99 1.20
C LYS A 101 15.93 -19.38 1.85
N ASN A 102 14.84 -20.13 1.98
CA ASN A 102 14.82 -21.47 2.58
C ASN A 102 15.17 -22.60 1.60
N ASP A 103 15.08 -22.37 0.28
CA ASP A 103 15.49 -23.33 -0.75
C ASP A 103 17.01 -23.27 -1.10
N CYS A 104 17.83 -22.63 -0.26
CA CYS A 104 19.30 -22.59 -0.37
C CYS A 104 19.94 -23.42 0.75
#